data_AF-A0A838DGQ8-F1
#
_entry.id   AF-A0A838DGQ8-F1
#
_cell.length_a   1.000
_cell.length_b   1.000
_cell.length_c   1.000
_cell.angle_alpha   90.00
_cell.angle_beta   90.00
_cell.angle_gamma   90.00
#
_symmetry.space_group_name_H-M   'P 1'
#
loop_
_entity.id
_entity.type
_entity.pdbx_description
1 polymer ?
#
loop_
_entity_poly.entity_id
_entity_poly.type
_entity_poly.pdbx_seq_one_letter_code
_entity_poly.pdbx_strand_id
1 'polypeptide(L)'
;MSQFPAEQSKTGEWNRQEDAFRDWVKRDGSTAYPPARDRYHLYVSLACPWAHRTIILRQLKGLEEVIGMTVVDPIRGQIDVW
;
A
#
# COMPACT_ATOMS: atom_id res chain seq x y z
N MET A 1 -13.41 -11.98 -13.96
CA MET A 1 -14.31 -11.93 -12.78
C MET A 1 -13.76 -10.91 -11.81
N SER A 2 -14.61 -10.14 -11.14
CA SER A 2 -14.17 -9.30 -10.01
C SER A 2 -13.55 -10.18 -8.93
N GLN A 3 -12.62 -9.63 -8.15
CA GLN A 3 -12.02 -10.38 -7.05
C GLN A 3 -13.04 -10.58 -5.92
N PHE A 4 -13.99 -9.66 -5.77
CA PHE A 4 -15.04 -9.72 -4.78
C PHE A 4 -16.44 -9.53 -5.40
N PRO A 5 -17.50 -10.10 -4.79
CA PRO A 5 -18.84 -10.13 -5.39
C PRO A 5 -19.47 -8.74 -5.63
N ALA A 6 -19.08 -7.73 -4.86
CA ALA A 6 -19.71 -6.40 -4.87
C ALA A 6 -18.97 -5.36 -5.72
N GLU A 7 -17.91 -5.73 -6.44
CA GLU A 7 -17.10 -4.77 -7.21
C GLU A 7 -17.65 -4.51 -8.62
N GLN A 8 -18.65 -5.26 -9.06
CA GLN A 8 -19.30 -5.06 -10.34
C GLN A 8 -20.80 -4.82 -10.13
N SER A 9 -21.30 -3.70 -10.64
CA SER A 9 -22.74 -3.42 -10.63
C SER A 9 -23.47 -4.27 -11.67
N LYS A 10 -24.80 -4.33 -11.58
CA LYS A 10 -25.64 -5.01 -12.59
C LYS A 10 -25.50 -4.38 -14.00
N THR A 11 -25.07 -3.12 -14.08
CA THR A 11 -24.83 -2.39 -15.33
C THR A 11 -23.38 -2.49 -15.82
N GLY A 12 -22.51 -3.21 -15.09
CA GLY A 12 -21.11 -3.44 -15.46
C GLY A 12 -20.14 -2.36 -14.98
N GLU A 13 -20.60 -1.39 -14.19
CA GLU A 13 -19.73 -0.38 -13.59
C GLU A 13 -18.82 -1.03 -12.54
N TRP A 14 -17.59 -0.53 -12.46
CA TRP A 14 -16.65 -0.91 -11.42
C TRP A 14 -16.89 -0.11 -10.14
N ASN A 15 -17.21 -0.81 -9.06
CA ASN A 15 -17.34 -0.24 -7.72
C ASN A 15 -16.06 -0.51 -6.92
N ARG A 16 -15.28 0.54 -6.62
CA ARG A 16 -14.03 0.40 -5.87
C ARG A 16 -14.35 0.23 -4.38
N GLN A 17 -13.69 -0.74 -3.76
CA GLN A 17 -13.75 -0.92 -2.31
C GLN A 17 -13.20 0.29 -1.57
N GLU A 18 -13.76 0.56 -0.39
CA GLU A 18 -13.22 1.58 0.50
C GLU A 18 -11.90 1.11 1.14
N ASP A 19 -11.00 2.07 1.38
CA ASP A 19 -9.77 1.79 2.11
C ASP A 19 -10.08 1.38 3.55
N ALA A 20 -9.59 0.21 3.97
CA ALA A 20 -9.81 -0.33 5.32
C ALA A 20 -8.99 0.38 6.40
N PHE A 21 -7.81 0.92 6.07
CA PHE A 21 -6.90 1.58 7.00
C PHE A 21 -6.71 3.03 6.58
N ARG A 22 -7.08 3.97 7.47
CA ARG A 22 -7.08 5.42 7.20
C ARG A 22 -6.39 6.25 8.28
N ASP A 23 -5.65 5.59 9.16
CA ASP A 23 -4.87 6.26 10.20
C ASP A 23 -3.72 7.08 9.61
N TRP A 24 -3.30 8.12 10.33
CA TRP A 24 -2.24 9.03 9.90
C TRP A 24 -1.03 8.97 10.82
N VAL A 25 0.15 9.14 10.24
CA VAL A 25 1.39 9.41 10.98
C VAL A 25 1.54 10.91 11.18
N LYS A 26 1.43 11.40 12.43
CA LYS A 26 1.44 12.85 12.73
C LYS A 26 2.33 13.22 13.92
N ARG A 27 3.02 14.35 13.80
CA ARG A 27 3.92 14.88 14.84
C ARG A 27 3.18 15.55 15.99
N ASP A 28 1.97 16.04 15.75
CA ASP A 28 1.18 16.86 16.69
C ASP A 28 0.53 16.07 17.85
N GLY A 29 0.74 14.74 17.91
CA GLY A 29 0.16 13.88 18.94
C GLY A 29 -1.33 13.60 18.76
N SER A 30 -1.96 14.03 17.67
CA SER A 30 -3.39 13.76 17.40
C SER A 30 -3.69 12.31 16.99
N THR A 31 -2.66 11.47 16.86
CA THR A 31 -2.78 10.06 16.44
C THR A 31 -1.86 9.20 17.29
N ALA A 32 -2.16 7.90 17.37
CA ALA A 32 -1.31 6.91 18.04
C ALA A 32 0.02 6.63 17.30
N TYR A 33 0.25 7.27 16.15
CA TYR A 33 1.35 7.00 15.23
C TYR A 33 2.28 8.23 15.07
N PRO A 34 3.13 8.54 16.07
CA PRO A 34 4.14 9.58 15.89
C PRO A 34 5.25 9.17 14.92
N PRO A 35 5.79 10.10 14.11
CA PRO A 35 6.96 9.85 13.27
C PRO A 35 8.16 9.38 14.11
N ALA A 36 8.74 8.25 13.75
CA ALA A 36 9.91 7.68 14.41
C ALA A 36 10.75 6.90 13.40
N ARG A 37 12.08 6.90 13.60
CA ARG A 37 13.00 6.06 12.81
C ARG A 37 12.73 4.59 13.13
N ASP A 38 12.91 3.72 12.13
CA ASP A 38 12.86 2.26 12.28
C ASP A 38 11.55 1.71 12.86
N ARG A 39 10.45 2.46 12.69
CA ARG A 39 9.10 2.09 13.18
C ARG A 39 8.13 1.70 12.06
N TYR A 40 8.27 2.31 10.89
CA TYR A 40 7.32 2.17 9.79
C TYR A 40 7.94 1.42 8.63
N HIS A 41 7.14 0.58 7.97
CA HIS A 41 7.57 -0.29 6.88
C HIS A 41 6.57 -0.25 5.74
N LEU A 42 7.06 -0.26 4.50
CA LEU A 42 6.24 -0.32 3.29
C LEU A 42 6.24 -1.74 2.71
N TYR A 43 5.07 -2.28 2.44
CA TYR A 43 4.90 -3.48 1.61
C TYR A 43 4.37 -3.03 0.25
N VAL A 44 5.12 -3.30 -0.81
CA VAL A 44 4.84 -2.79 -2.15
C VAL A 44 5.00 -3.85 -3.22
N SER A 45 4.28 -3.71 -4.34
CA SER A 45 4.60 -4.39 -5.59
C SER A 45 5.06 -3.34 -6.59
N LEU A 46 6.16 -3.61 -7.30
CA LEU A 46 6.67 -2.70 -8.34
C LEU A 46 5.71 -2.55 -9.53
N ALA A 47 4.82 -3.53 -9.72
CA ALA A 47 3.78 -3.50 -10.75
C ALA A 47 2.55 -2.65 -10.37
N CYS A 48 2.37 -2.29 -9.09
CA CYS A 48 1.16 -1.62 -8.62
C CYS A 48 1.30 -0.08 -8.70
N PRO A 49 0.46 0.62 -9.49
CA PRO A 49 0.57 2.08 -9.64
C PRO A 49 0.21 2.84 -8.37
N TRP A 50 -0.59 2.26 -7.47
CA TRP A 50 -0.93 2.86 -6.17
C TRP A 50 0.27 2.83 -5.23
N ALA A 51 0.92 1.66 -5.11
CA ALA A 51 2.13 1.51 -4.31
C ALA A 51 3.29 2.32 -4.90
N HIS A 52 3.38 2.43 -6.22
CA HIS A 52 4.47 3.17 -6.88
C HIS A 52 4.55 4.64 -6.43
N ARG A 53 3.42 5.27 -6.08
CA ARG A 53 3.39 6.64 -5.54
C ARG A 53 4.17 6.76 -4.23
N THR A 54 4.07 5.77 -3.35
CA THR A 54 4.79 5.78 -2.06
C THR A 54 6.29 5.56 -2.26
N ILE A 55 6.68 4.74 -3.25
CA ILE A 55 8.07 4.51 -3.64
C ILE A 55 8.71 5.82 -4.13
N ILE A 56 8.04 6.54 -5.04
CA ILE A 56 8.53 7.83 -5.55
C ILE A 56 8.71 8.82 -4.39
N LEU A 57 7.72 8.96 -3.51
CA LEU A 57 7.82 9.90 -2.39
C LEU A 57 8.88 9.50 -1.37
N ARG A 58 9.07 8.21 -1.11
CA ARG A 58 10.15 7.73 -0.25
C ARG A 58 11.51 8.20 -0.76
N GLN A 59 11.76 8.06 -2.06
CA GLN A 59 12.99 8.51 -2.72
C GLN A 59 13.12 10.04 -2.71
N LEU A 60 12.08 10.77 -3.12
CA LEU A 60 12.12 12.23 -3.21
C LEU A 60 12.27 12.92 -1.84
N LYS A 61 11.89 12.23 -0.76
CA LYS A 61 11.98 12.76 0.60
C LYS A 61 13.20 12.26 1.38
N GLY A 62 14.05 11.42 0.79
CA GLY A 62 15.23 10.89 1.48
C GLY A 62 14.88 9.99 2.67
N LEU A 63 13.78 9.23 2.59
CA LEU A 63 13.27 8.41 3.69
C LEU A 63 13.79 6.97 3.67
N GLU A 64 14.73 6.66 2.79
CA GLU A 64 15.17 5.29 2.53
C GLU A 64 15.82 4.63 3.75
N GLU A 65 16.56 5.40 4.53
CA GLU A 65 17.29 4.96 5.71
C GLU A 65 16.41 4.81 6.97
N VAL A 66 15.13 5.21 6.91
CA VAL A 66 14.24 5.24 8.10
C VAL A 66 12.91 4.54 7.90
N ILE A 67 12.51 4.32 6.65
CA ILE A 67 11.32 3.53 6.29
C ILE A 67 11.78 2.33 5.48
N GLY A 68 11.75 1.16 6.11
CA GLY A 68 12.02 -0.12 5.44
C GLY A 68 10.99 -0.41 4.34
N MET A 69 11.38 -1.22 3.36
CA MET A 69 10.51 -1.58 2.25
C MET A 69 10.71 -3.04 1.82
N THR A 70 9.62 -3.78 1.73
CA THR A 70 9.59 -5.14 1.17
C THR A 70 8.83 -5.13 -0.14
N VAL A 71 9.45 -5.70 -1.18
CA VAL A 71 8.85 -5.86 -2.50
C VAL A 71 8.24 -7.25 -2.61
N VAL A 72 6.95 -7.33 -2.90
CA VAL A 72 6.25 -8.59 -3.16
C VAL A 72 6.31 -8.98 -4.63
N ASP A 73 6.06 -10.26 -4.90
CA ASP A 73 6.02 -10.81 -6.26
C ASP A 73 5.00 -10.04 -7.14
N PRO A 74 5.35 -9.66 -8.38
CA PRO A 74 4.41 -9.06 -9.32
C PRO A 74 3.27 -10.01 -9.73
N ILE A 75 3.47 -11.33 -9.67
CA ILE A 75 2.50 -12.35 -10.06
C ILE A 75 1.75 -12.82 -8.82
N ARG A 76 0.42 -12.64 -8.82
CA ARG A 76 -0.47 -13.08 -7.75
C ARG A 76 -1.14 -14.40 -8.13
N GLY A 77 -0.78 -15.50 -7.47
CA GLY A 77 -1.50 -16.78 -7.58
C GLY A 77 -0.69 -17.97 -8.10
N GLN A 78 0.59 -17.81 -8.41
CA GLN A 78 1.46 -18.95 -8.70
C GLN A 78 1.94 -19.54 -7.36
N ILE A 79 1.51 -20.77 -7.04
CA ILE A 79 1.84 -21.49 -5.79
C ILE A 79 3.11 -22.35 -5.98
N ASP A 80 3.67 -22.35 -7.17
CA ASP A 80 4.73 -23.24 -7.65
C ASP A 80 6.13 -22.60 -7.64
N VAL A 81 6.33 -21.54 -6.85
CA VAL A 81 7.67 -20.99 -6.54
C VAL A 81 8.09 -21.31 -5.10
N TRP A 82 7.93 -22.58 -4.73
CA TRP A 82 8.69 -23.32 -3.73
C TRP A 82 8.80 -24.79 -4.17
#